data_AF-A0A8S8YJG2-F1
#
_entry.id   AF-A0A8S8YJG2-F1
#
_cell.length_a   1.000
_cell.length_b   1.000
_cell.length_c   1.000
_cell.angle_alpha   90.00
_cell.angle_beta   90.00
_cell.angle_gamma   90.00
#
_symmetry.space_group_name_H-M   'P 1'
#
loop_
_entity.id
_entity.type
_entity.pdbx_description
1 polymer ?
#
loop_
_entity_poly.entity_id
_entity_poly.type
_entity_poly.pdbx_seq_one_letter_code
_entity_poly.pdbx_strand_id
1 'polypeptide(L)'
;MFSGLFIAYTIWQFGFKIWREKVEAGEAERGPMGFIKHGTPAFRDEFINTGDNDLWIGRWWDFLMFIAFPVLFTVLIVSFLQRHDCKTPDVWNPSNPKGITIILLFWGVVATVFIFFNNVLVSRPLYRNVPEGAGAGADISMLPGGDDELIGVVGDVFEGWEHHASSEDLMDAELS
;
A
#
# COMPACT_ATOMS: atom_id res chain seq x y z
N MET A 1 -2.70 -7.67 14.94
CA MET A 1 -2.73 -6.22 15.25
C MET A 1 -2.06 -5.38 14.17
N PHE A 2 -0.94 -5.82 13.58
CA PHE A 2 -0.19 -5.04 12.59
C PHE A 2 -0.83 -4.96 11.19
N SER A 3 -1.72 -5.89 10.82
CA SER A 3 -2.45 -5.85 9.54
C SER A 3 -3.28 -4.58 9.38
N GLY A 4 -3.97 -4.13 10.44
CA GLY A 4 -4.79 -2.91 10.40
C GLY A 4 -3.95 -1.63 10.24
N LEU A 5 -2.78 -1.55 10.88
CA LEU A 5 -1.88 -0.40 10.72
C LEU A 5 -1.28 -0.36 9.31
N PHE A 6 -0.90 -1.51 8.76
CA PHE A 6 -0.40 -1.60 7.39
C PHE A 6 -1.46 -1.15 6.38
N ILE A 7 -2.71 -1.63 6.52
CA ILE A 7 -3.83 -1.20 5.67
C ILE A 7 -4.10 0.30 5.81
N ALA A 8 -4.11 0.82 7.03
CA ALA A 8 -4.30 2.26 7.24
C ALA A 8 -3.17 3.06 6.59
N TYR A 9 -1.92 2.61 6.73
CA TYR A 9 -0.77 3.24 6.10
C TYR A 9 -0.86 3.22 4.57
N THR A 10 -1.24 2.11 3.95
CA THR A 10 -1.39 2.06 2.48
C THR A 10 -2.50 2.98 1.99
N ILE A 11 -3.61 3.08 2.73
CA ILE A 11 -4.69 4.05 2.45
C ILE A 11 -4.16 5.49 2.54
N TRP A 12 -3.39 5.83 3.57
CA TRP A 12 -2.81 7.16 3.72
C TRP A 12 -1.78 7.48 2.65
N GLN A 13 -0.93 6.52 2.29
CA GLN A 13 0.04 6.64 1.21
C GLN A 13 -0.65 6.88 -0.13
N PHE A 14 -1.71 6.13 -0.43
CA PHE A 14 -2.52 6.32 -1.61
C PHE A 14 -3.10 7.73 -1.68
N GLY A 15 -3.77 8.17 -0.60
CA GLY A 15 -4.30 9.53 -0.52
C GLY A 15 -3.21 10.61 -0.66
N PHE A 16 -1.99 10.34 -0.18
CA PHE A 16 -0.87 11.27 -0.30
C PHE A 16 -0.40 11.41 -1.76
N LYS A 17 -0.35 10.31 -2.51
CA LYS A 17 -0.02 10.31 -3.94
C LYS A 17 -1.05 11.09 -4.76
N ILE A 18 -2.34 10.80 -4.59
CA ILE A 18 -3.42 11.50 -5.30
C ILE A 18 -3.41 13.00 -5.01
N TRP A 19 -3.21 13.39 -3.73
CA TRP A 19 -3.08 14.81 -3.40
C TRP A 19 -1.85 15.46 -4.05
N ARG A 20 -0.71 14.77 -4.08
CA ARG A 20 0.51 15.24 -4.75
C ARG A 20 0.32 15.47 -6.24
N GLU A 21 -0.33 14.52 -6.92
CA GLU A 21 -0.65 14.62 -8.35
C GLU A 21 -1.58 15.81 -8.62
N LYS A 22 -2.63 16.00 -7.81
CA LYS A 22 -3.53 17.17 -7.92
C LYS A 22 -2.84 18.50 -7.64
N VAL A 23 -1.85 18.52 -6.74
CA VAL A 23 -1.01 19.69 -6.50
C VAL A 23 -0.12 20.00 -7.70
N GLU A 24 0.44 18.97 -8.34
CA GLU A 24 1.29 19.11 -9.52
C GLU A 24 0.49 19.56 -10.76
N ALA A 25 -0.75 19.09 -10.89
CA ALA A 25 -1.71 19.55 -11.89
C ALA A 25 -2.26 20.96 -11.64
N GLY A 26 -1.99 21.56 -10.47
CA GLY A 26 -2.51 22.88 -10.09
C GLY A 26 -4.00 22.88 -9.67
N GLU A 27 -4.58 21.71 -9.43
CA GLU A 27 -5.98 21.51 -9.05
C GLU A 27 -6.20 21.55 -7.52
N ALA A 28 -5.13 21.39 -6.73
CA ALA A 28 -5.18 21.36 -5.28
C ALA A 28 -4.14 22.28 -4.62
N GLU A 29 -4.49 22.78 -3.43
CA GLU A 29 -3.61 23.58 -2.59
C GLU A 29 -2.47 22.73 -2.00
N ARG A 30 -1.27 23.31 -1.89
CA ARG A 30 -0.17 22.74 -1.10
C ARG A 30 -0.46 22.86 0.40
N GLY A 31 0.03 21.90 1.18
CA GLY A 31 -0.11 21.84 2.64
C GLY A 31 -1.16 20.86 3.16
N PRO A 32 -1.30 20.79 4.50
CA PRO A 32 -2.13 19.78 5.18
C PRO A 32 -3.61 19.92 4.87
N MET A 33 -4.10 21.15 4.66
CA MET A 33 -5.52 21.37 4.31
C MET A 33 -5.84 20.83 2.92
N GLY A 34 -4.91 20.95 1.96
CA GLY A 34 -5.05 20.35 0.63
C GLY A 34 -5.11 18.82 0.72
N PHE A 35 -4.27 18.21 1.54
CA PHE A 35 -4.30 16.77 1.78
C PHE A 35 -5.62 16.31 2.40
N ILE A 36 -6.15 17.02 3.39
CA ILE A 36 -7.44 16.70 4.00
C ILE A 36 -8.59 16.80 2.99
N LYS A 37 -8.56 17.81 2.11
CA LYS A 37 -9.61 18.02 1.10
C LYS A 37 -9.55 17.01 -0.05
N HIS A 38 -8.35 16.64 -0.51
CA HIS A 38 -8.19 15.90 -1.77
C HIS A 38 -7.56 14.51 -1.62
N GLY A 39 -6.75 14.28 -0.58
CA GLY A 39 -6.07 13.01 -0.35
C GLY A 39 -6.86 12.08 0.56
N THR A 40 -7.35 12.58 1.69
CA THR A 40 -8.16 11.81 2.65
C THR A 40 -9.38 11.11 2.02
N PRO A 41 -10.19 11.76 1.16
CA PRO A 41 -11.33 11.08 0.52
C PRO A 41 -10.95 10.19 -0.67
N ALA A 42 -9.74 10.30 -1.23
CA ALA A 42 -9.37 9.66 -2.49
C ALA A 42 -9.60 8.14 -2.48
N PHE A 43 -9.15 7.47 -1.42
CA PHE A 43 -9.32 6.02 -1.30
C PHE A 43 -10.79 5.59 -1.28
N ARG A 44 -11.64 6.34 -0.56
CA ARG A 44 -13.06 6.07 -0.49
C ARG A 44 -13.71 6.24 -1.85
N ASP A 45 -13.40 7.33 -2.54
CA ASP A 45 -14.06 7.67 -3.79
C ASP A 45 -13.63 6.73 -4.93
N GLU A 46 -12.40 6.23 -4.92
CA GLU A 46 -11.88 5.36 -5.99
C GLU A 46 -12.12 3.86 -5.76
N PHE A 47 -12.00 3.37 -4.52
CA PHE A 47 -12.07 1.92 -4.23
C PHE A 47 -13.33 1.48 -3.49
N ILE A 48 -14.02 2.38 -2.79
CA ILE A 48 -15.20 2.02 -1.99
C ILE A 48 -16.48 2.47 -2.68
N ASN A 49 -16.54 3.70 -3.18
CA ASN A 49 -17.74 4.28 -3.78
C ASN A 49 -17.71 4.15 -5.31
N THR A 50 -17.49 2.94 -5.80
CA THR A 50 -17.51 2.59 -7.22
C THR A 50 -18.96 2.44 -7.71
N GLY A 51 -19.19 2.61 -9.02
CA GLY A 51 -20.53 2.64 -9.63
C GLY A 51 -21.40 1.41 -9.39
N ASP A 52 -20.79 0.25 -9.13
CA ASP A 52 -21.49 -1.03 -8.95
C ASP A 52 -21.69 -1.42 -7.46
N ASN A 53 -21.36 -0.54 -6.50
CA ASN A 53 -21.48 -0.86 -5.08
C ASN A 53 -22.85 -0.47 -4.49
N ASP A 54 -23.53 -1.43 -3.85
CA ASP A 54 -24.82 -1.23 -3.18
C ASP A 54 -24.76 -0.29 -1.95
N LEU A 55 -23.58 -0.20 -1.32
CA LEU A 55 -23.37 0.58 -0.10
C LEU A 55 -22.49 1.81 -0.40
N TRP A 56 -23.08 3.00 -0.30
CA TRP A 56 -22.34 4.25 -0.41
C TRP A 56 -21.83 4.73 0.94
N ILE A 57 -20.50 4.83 1.08
CA ILE A 57 -19.86 5.28 2.30
C ILE A 57 -19.69 6.80 2.28
N GLY A 58 -20.03 7.47 3.38
CA GLY A 58 -19.95 8.92 3.51
C GLY A 58 -18.62 9.42 4.10
N ARG A 59 -18.51 10.74 4.26
CA ARG A 59 -17.34 11.46 4.82
C ARG A 59 -16.98 11.09 6.27
N TRP A 60 -17.88 10.41 6.98
CA TRP A 60 -17.59 9.90 8.33
C TRP A 60 -16.49 8.84 8.32
N TRP A 61 -16.35 8.08 7.22
CA TRP A 61 -15.29 7.10 7.07
C TRP A 61 -13.91 7.76 7.00
N ASP A 62 -13.80 8.87 6.27
CA ASP A 62 -12.58 9.68 6.18
C ASP A 62 -12.11 10.11 7.58
N PHE A 63 -13.04 10.54 8.43
CA PHE A 63 -12.76 10.88 9.83
C PHE A 63 -12.28 9.66 10.63
N LEU A 64 -12.93 8.50 10.47
CA LEU A 64 -12.50 7.29 11.18
C LEU A 64 -11.09 6.88 10.80
N MET A 65 -10.77 6.88 9.51
CA MET A 65 -9.50 6.38 9.02
C MET A 65 -8.33 7.32 9.30
N PHE A 66 -8.55 8.63 9.24
CA PHE A 66 -7.46 9.61 9.35
C PHE A 66 -7.36 10.28 10.72
N ILE A 67 -8.38 10.14 11.59
CA ILE A 67 -8.37 10.72 12.94
C ILE A 67 -8.61 9.65 13.99
N ALA A 68 -9.75 8.93 13.94
CA ALA A 68 -10.12 8.02 15.02
C ALA A 68 -9.13 6.85 15.15
N PHE A 69 -8.75 6.23 14.03
CA PHE A 69 -7.81 5.11 14.01
C PHE A 69 -6.43 5.50 14.57
N PRO A 70 -5.75 6.58 14.10
CA PRO A 70 -4.49 7.03 14.70
C PRO A 70 -4.57 7.31 16.20
N VAL A 71 -5.65 7.93 16.66
CA VAL A 71 -5.84 8.24 18.08
C VAL A 71 -6.00 6.96 18.89
N LEU A 72 -6.90 6.06 18.47
CA LEU A 72 -7.13 4.78 19.15
C LEU A 72 -5.86 3.93 19.19
N PHE A 73 -5.14 3.85 18.06
CA PHE A 73 -3.87 3.15 17.97
C PHE A 73 -2.83 3.75 18.92
N THR A 74 -2.71 5.08 18.95
CA THR A 74 -1.77 5.78 19.85
C THR A 74 -2.09 5.50 21.32
N VAL A 75 -3.36 5.64 21.72
CA VAL A 75 -3.79 5.34 23.10
C VAL A 75 -3.49 3.88 23.45
N LEU A 76 -3.77 2.95 22.55
CA LEU A 76 -3.52 1.53 22.77
C LEU A 76 -2.01 1.24 22.94
N ILE A 77 -1.17 1.73 22.02
CA ILE A 77 0.27 1.52 22.06
C ILE A 77 0.88 2.18 23.29
N VAL A 78 0.57 3.45 23.57
CA VAL A 78 1.10 4.14 24.75
C VAL A 78 0.69 3.43 26.03
N SER A 79 -0.58 3.03 26.16
CA SER A 79 -1.06 2.27 27.32
C SER A 79 -0.36 0.92 27.47
N PHE A 80 -0.14 0.22 26.36
CA PHE A 80 0.60 -1.05 26.33
C PHE A 80 2.05 -0.87 26.80
N LEU A 81 2.76 0.11 26.25
CA LEU A 81 4.16 0.41 26.56
C LEU A 81 4.33 0.85 28.03
N GLN A 82 3.48 1.78 28.49
CA GLN A 82 3.48 2.24 29.88
C GLN A 82 3.23 1.10 30.87
N ARG A 83 2.29 0.20 30.55
CA ARG A 83 2.02 -0.97 31.39
C ARG A 83 3.21 -1.91 31.46
N HIS A 84 3.97 -2.02 30.39
CA HIS A 84 5.13 -2.89 30.32
C HIS A 84 6.28 -2.36 31.19
N ASP A 85 6.59 -1.07 31.06
CA ASP A 85 7.64 -0.40 31.83
C ASP A 85 7.36 -0.41 33.35
N CYS A 86 6.10 -0.25 33.74
CA CYS A 86 5.72 -0.22 35.16
C CYS A 86 5.66 -1.60 35.84
N LYS A 87 5.58 -2.70 35.08
CA LYS A 87 5.33 -4.05 35.64
C LYS A 87 6.50 -5.01 35.50
N THR A 88 7.47 -4.71 34.65
CA THR A 88 8.61 -5.58 34.40
C THR A 88 9.90 -4.85 34.79
N PRO A 89 10.72 -5.39 35.70
CA PRO A 89 12.04 -4.81 35.98
C PRO A 89 12.95 -4.98 34.75
N ASP A 90 13.82 -4.00 34.50
CA ASP A 90 14.83 -4.02 33.43
C ASP A 90 14.27 -4.31 32.01
N VAL A 91 13.19 -3.63 31.63
CA VAL A 91 12.53 -3.80 30.32
C VAL A 91 13.42 -3.56 29.12
N TRP A 92 14.44 -2.71 29.27
CA TRP A 92 15.35 -2.33 28.19
C TRP A 92 16.52 -3.30 28.02
N ASN A 93 16.74 -4.24 28.96
CA ASN A 93 17.81 -5.22 28.87
C ASN A 93 17.50 -6.26 27.76
N PRO A 94 18.36 -6.42 26.73
CA PRO A 94 18.15 -7.40 25.65
C PRO A 94 18.09 -8.85 26.14
N SER A 95 18.69 -9.14 27.28
CA SER A 95 18.71 -10.48 27.89
C SER A 95 17.48 -10.76 28.76
N ASN A 96 16.59 -9.78 28.95
CA ASN A 96 15.34 -9.99 29.66
C ASN A 96 14.30 -10.59 28.70
N PRO A 97 13.89 -11.86 28.87
CA PRO A 97 12.92 -12.50 27.98
C PRO A 97 11.51 -11.89 28.08
N LYS A 98 11.25 -11.14 29.15
CA LYS A 98 10.01 -10.38 29.37
C LYS A 98 10.21 -8.88 29.06
N GLY A 99 11.37 -8.47 28.56
CA GLY A 99 11.68 -7.08 28.23
C GLY A 99 11.01 -6.63 26.93
N ILE A 100 10.85 -5.32 26.75
CA ILE A 100 10.34 -4.77 25.49
C ILE A 100 11.39 -4.85 24.38
N THR A 101 12.68 -4.82 24.75
CA THR A 101 13.79 -4.86 23.81
C THR A 101 13.77 -6.11 22.94
N ILE A 102 13.39 -7.29 23.47
CA ILE A 102 13.32 -8.51 22.65
C ILE A 102 12.24 -8.41 21.56
N ILE A 103 11.12 -7.76 21.87
CA ILE A 103 10.02 -7.52 20.91
C ILE A 103 10.49 -6.57 19.81
N LEU A 104 11.17 -5.48 20.19
CA LEU A 104 11.73 -4.51 19.24
C LEU A 104 12.82 -5.13 18.36
N LEU A 105 13.67 -5.98 18.91
CA LEU A 105 14.69 -6.70 18.15
C LEU A 105 14.06 -7.67 17.14
N PHE A 106 13.04 -8.43 17.55
CA PHE A 106 12.32 -9.31 16.64
C PHE A 106 11.72 -8.55 15.46
N TRP A 107 11.01 -7.45 15.74
CA TRP A 107 10.45 -6.60 14.69
C TRP A 107 11.50 -5.90 13.85
N GLY A 108 12.63 -5.50 14.44
CA GLY A 108 13.77 -4.94 13.73
C GLY A 108 14.33 -5.94 12.71
N VAL A 109 14.58 -7.18 13.13
CA VAL A 109 15.06 -8.25 12.24
C VAL A 109 14.05 -8.51 11.12
N VAL A 110 12.77 -8.65 11.45
CA VAL A 110 11.70 -8.84 10.45
C VAL A 110 11.69 -7.68 9.45
N ALA A 111 11.72 -6.43 9.91
CA ALA A 111 11.73 -5.26 9.04
C ALA A 111 12.98 -5.22 8.14
N THR A 112 14.16 -5.52 8.68
CA THR A 112 15.40 -5.60 7.90
C THR A 112 15.31 -6.65 6.80
N VAL A 113 14.77 -7.83 7.10
CA VAL A 113 14.53 -8.89 6.10
C VAL A 113 13.60 -8.38 5.00
N PHE A 114 12.43 -7.84 5.35
CA PHE A 114 11.50 -7.34 4.34
C PHE A 114 12.07 -6.21 3.49
N ILE A 115 12.82 -5.27 4.07
CA ILE A 115 13.45 -4.18 3.31
C ILE A 115 14.50 -4.72 2.36
N PHE A 116 15.37 -5.64 2.82
CA PHE A 116 16.45 -6.18 2.00
C PHE A 116 15.92 -7.06 0.86
N PHE A 117 14.89 -7.85 1.12
CA PHE A 117 14.28 -8.73 0.12
C PHE A 117 13.14 -8.06 -0.67
N ASN A 118 12.80 -6.79 -0.40
CA ASN A 118 11.69 -6.09 -1.06
C ASN A 118 11.80 -6.16 -2.58
N ASN A 119 12.99 -5.89 -3.13
CA ASN A 119 13.20 -5.90 -4.58
C ASN A 119 13.00 -7.29 -5.20
N VAL A 120 13.29 -8.36 -4.45
CA VAL A 120 13.05 -9.75 -4.89
C VAL A 120 11.58 -10.13 -4.75
N LEU A 121 10.92 -9.66 -3.70
CA LEU A 121 9.49 -9.93 -3.46
C LEU A 121 8.59 -9.19 -4.47
N VAL A 122 9.04 -8.03 -4.95
CA VAL A 122 8.30 -7.16 -5.87
C VAL A 122 8.70 -7.37 -7.33
N SER A 123 9.72 -8.19 -7.64
CA SER A 123 10.20 -8.43 -9.01
C SER A 123 9.28 -9.33 -9.85
N ARG A 124 7.96 -9.10 -9.81
CA ARG A 124 6.99 -9.85 -10.61
C ARG A 124 6.58 -9.04 -11.84
N PRO A 125 6.53 -9.67 -13.03
CA PRO A 125 6.03 -9.00 -14.22
C PRO A 125 4.55 -8.66 -14.05
N LEU A 126 4.18 -7.46 -14.49
CA LEU A 126 2.80 -6.97 -14.54
C LEU A 126 2.36 -6.87 -15.99
N TYR A 127 1.39 -7.71 -16.35
CA TYR A 127 0.82 -7.71 -17.68
C TYR A 127 -0.33 -6.71 -17.80
N ARG A 128 -0.39 -5.98 -18.92
CA ARG A 128 -1.47 -5.06 -19.26
C ARG A 128 -2.20 -5.54 -20.51
N ASN A 129 -3.53 -5.52 -20.46
CA ASN A 129 -4.38 -5.76 -21.63
C ASN A 129 -4.37 -4.53 -22.54
N VAL A 130 -3.80 -4.66 -23.74
CA VAL A 130 -3.85 -3.63 -24.78
C VAL A 130 -4.87 -4.07 -25.83
N PRO A 131 -5.94 -3.29 -26.09
CA PRO A 131 -6.96 -3.67 -27.06
C PRO A 131 -6.39 -3.84 -28.47
N GLU A 132 -6.73 -4.94 -29.14
CA GLU A 132 -6.36 -5.17 -30.54
C GLU A 132 -6.91 -4.04 -31.43
N GLY A 133 -6.02 -3.33 -32.13
CA GLY A 133 -6.37 -2.22 -33.03
C GLY A 133 -6.21 -0.81 -32.46
N ALA A 134 -5.76 -0.65 -31.22
CA ALA A 134 -5.48 0.67 -30.64
C ALA A 134 -4.27 1.41 -31.26
N GLY A 135 -3.47 0.73 -32.09
CA GLY A 135 -2.32 1.30 -32.80
C GLY A 135 -1.28 1.93 -31.86
N ALA A 136 -0.42 2.82 -32.40
CA ALA A 136 0.58 3.58 -31.64
C ALA A 136 0.01 4.60 -30.64
N GLY A 137 -1.33 4.66 -30.48
CA GLY A 137 -2.01 5.59 -29.57
C GLY A 137 -2.22 5.04 -28.16
N ALA A 138 -2.05 3.73 -27.96
CA ALA A 138 -2.12 3.05 -26.66
C ALA A 138 -0.84 2.26 -26.38
N ASP A 139 0.31 2.89 -26.63
CA ASP A 139 1.60 2.35 -26.26
C ASP A 139 1.73 2.29 -24.72
N ILE A 140 2.15 1.14 -24.19
CA ILE A 140 2.36 0.94 -22.75
C ILE A 140 3.40 1.91 -22.21
N SER A 141 4.39 2.32 -23.03
CA SER A 141 5.41 3.29 -22.64
C SER A 141 4.84 4.66 -22.25
N MET A 142 3.64 5.00 -22.74
CA MET A 142 2.94 6.24 -22.44
C MET A 142 2.16 6.19 -21.11
N LEU A 143 2.09 5.03 -20.47
CA LEU A 143 1.44 4.85 -19.16
C LEU A 143 2.43 5.13 -18.02
N PRO A 144 1.96 5.60 -16.85
CA PRO A 144 2.82 5.74 -15.68
C PRO A 144 3.49 4.41 -15.31
N GLY A 145 4.83 4.39 -15.34
CA GLY A 145 5.62 3.18 -15.12
C GLY A 145 5.87 2.32 -16.36
N GLY A 146 5.47 2.77 -17.57
CA GLY A 146 5.69 2.06 -18.83
C GLY A 146 7.17 1.88 -19.22
N ASP A 147 8.08 2.58 -18.56
CA ASP A 147 9.53 2.42 -18.71
C ASP A 147 10.11 1.26 -17.88
N ASP A 148 9.30 0.57 -17.07
CA ASP A 148 9.73 -0.53 -16.21
C ASP A 148 9.88 -1.84 -17.01
N GLU A 149 11.04 -2.47 -16.92
CA GLU A 149 11.38 -3.73 -17.60
C GLU A 149 10.50 -4.92 -17.18
N LEU A 150 9.73 -4.80 -16.09
CA LEU A 150 8.78 -5.80 -15.63
C LEU A 150 7.32 -5.46 -16.01
N ILE A 151 7.10 -4.44 -16.85
CA ILE A 151 5.76 -4.11 -17.38
C ILE A 151 5.70 -4.45 -18.87
N GLY A 152 4.70 -5.23 -19.27
CA GLY A 152 4.57 -5.69 -20.66
C GLY A 152 3.12 -5.97 -21.06
N VAL A 153 2.94 -6.26 -22.36
CA VAL A 153 1.64 -6.63 -22.92
C VAL A 153 1.33 -8.08 -22.57
N VAL A 154 0.06 -8.42 -22.37
CA VAL A 154 -0.35 -9.83 -22.30
C VAL A 154 0.16 -10.59 -23.53
N GLY A 155 0.90 -11.67 -23.28
CA GLY A 155 1.58 -12.48 -24.31
C GLY A 155 3.09 -12.24 -24.43
N ASP A 156 3.64 -11.19 -23.82
CA ASP A 156 5.09 -10.98 -23.74
C ASP A 156 5.73 -12.00 -22.80
N VAL A 157 6.96 -12.43 -23.11
CA VAL A 157 7.72 -13.38 -22.29
C VAL A 157 8.90 -12.65 -21.66
N PHE A 158 8.92 -12.58 -20.32
CA PHE A 158 10.04 -12.00 -19.57
C PHE A 158 11.10 -13.05 -19.26
N GLU A 159 12.37 -12.65 -19.36
CA GLU A 159 13.51 -13.49 -19.00
C GLU A 159 13.43 -13.90 -17.51
N GLY A 160 13.52 -15.20 -17.23
CA GLY A 160 13.36 -15.77 -15.89
C GLY A 160 11.91 -16.02 -15.44
N TRP A 161 10.91 -15.63 -16.25
CA TRP A 161 9.47 -15.81 -15.98
C TRP A 161 8.78 -16.66 -17.06
N GLU A 162 9.55 -17.41 -17.85
CA GLU A 162 9.06 -18.16 -19.02
C GLU A 162 8.02 -19.23 -18.66
N HIS A 163 8.04 -19.70 -17.41
CA HIS A 163 7.09 -20.67 -16.89
C HIS A 163 5.67 -20.12 -16.72
N HIS A 164 5.52 -18.79 -16.57
CA HIS A 164 4.21 -18.11 -16.53
C HIS A 164 3.64 -17.81 -17.92
N ALA A 165 4.43 -17.98 -18.97
CA ALA A 165 3.98 -17.84 -20.36
C ALA A 165 3.44 -19.16 -20.93
N SER A 166 3.23 -20.18 -20.09
CA SER A 166 2.60 -21.42 -20.53
C SER A 166 1.14 -21.15 -20.91
N SER A 167 0.65 -21.85 -21.94
CA SER A 167 -0.71 -21.65 -22.47
C SER A 167 -1.83 -21.89 -21.47
N GLU A 168 -1.58 -22.58 -20.34
CA GLU A 168 -2.56 -22.77 -19.28
C GLU A 168 -2.69 -21.52 -18.38
N ASP A 169 -1.59 -20.91 -17.98
CA ASP A 169 -1.59 -19.70 -17.12
C ASP A 169 -2.07 -18.44 -17.87
N LEU A 170 -1.81 -18.37 -19.19
CA LEU A 170 -2.33 -17.30 -20.04
C LEU A 170 -3.86 -17.37 -20.20
N MET A 171 -4.45 -18.57 -20.17
CA MET A 171 -5.92 -18.71 -20.22
C MET A 171 -6.61 -18.34 -18.91
N ASP A 172 -5.97 -18.54 -17.76
CA ASP A 172 -6.53 -18.13 -16.47
C ASP A 172 -6.53 -16.60 -16.30
N ALA A 173 -5.57 -15.89 -16.93
CA ALA A 173 -5.51 -14.43 -16.93
C ALA A 173 -6.56 -13.76 -17.86
N GLU A 174 -7.09 -14.48 -18.86
CA GLU A 174 -8.19 -13.99 -19.70
C GLU A 174 -9.58 -14.20 -19.07
N LEU A 175 -9.67 -15.02 -18.03
CA LEU A 175 -10.94 -15.42 -17.39
C LEU A 175 -11.21 -14.72 -16.04
N SER A 176 -10.31 -13.84 -15.57
CA SER A 176 -10.48 -13.04 -14.33
C SER A 176 -10.60 -11.56 -14.62
#